data_AF-X1CHX6-F1
#
_entry.id   AF-X1CHX6-F1
#
_cell.length_a   1.000
_cell.length_b   1.000
_cell.length_c   1.000
_cell.angle_alpha   90.00
_cell.angle_beta   90.00
_cell.angle_gamma   90.00
#
_symmetry.space_group_name_H-M   'P 1'
#
loop_
_entity.id
_entity.type
_entity.pdbx_description
1 polymer ?
#
loop_
_entity_poly.entity_id
_entity_poly.type
_entity_poly.pdbx_seq_one_letter_code
_entity_poly.pdbx_strand_id
1 'polypeptide(L)'
;MYTVYIKKVYKKNKGSEKKYTYWHLVDCLRTEKGPRQRLVLNLGRVDLPDELRPELASSIEDLLAGRQRIIKSYPEVERLSHIYANCIVRKRQVDTPTKKELVTVDINSISCAQCRTIGAEYVGYTYWSKLGFTPLLKDLGFSQKEIDIATLLTIGRLV
;
A
#
# COMPACT_ATOMS: atom_id res chain seq x y z
N MET A 1 2.40 -12.15 -18.09
CA MET A 1 1.60 -12.73 -16.99
C MET A 1 2.56 -12.97 -15.84
N TYR A 2 2.43 -12.21 -14.74
CA TYR A 2 3.31 -12.36 -13.58
C TYR A 2 2.81 -13.57 -12.78
N THR A 3 3.59 -14.64 -12.68
CA THR A 3 3.20 -15.79 -11.84
C THR A 3 3.59 -15.47 -10.40
N VAL A 4 2.63 -14.98 -9.62
CA VAL A 4 2.81 -14.72 -8.19
C VAL A 4 2.44 -15.97 -7.39
N TYR A 5 3.24 -16.32 -6.39
CA TYR A 5 2.93 -17.43 -5.48
C TYR A 5 3.48 -17.18 -4.07
N ILE A 6 3.00 -17.95 -3.08
CA ILE A 6 3.42 -17.81 -1.69
C ILE A 6 4.34 -18.96 -1.30
N LYS A 7 5.59 -18.65 -0.93
CA LYS A 7 6.56 -19.64 -0.44
C LYS A 7 6.75 -19.60 1.07
N LYS A 8 6.98 -20.77 1.67
CA LYS A 8 7.36 -20.90 3.08
C LYS A 8 8.87 -20.65 3.20
N VAL A 9 9.26 -19.86 4.18
CA VAL A 9 10.65 -19.55 4.49
C VAL A 9 10.87 -19.84 5.97
N TYR A 10 11.93 -20.60 6.25
CA TYR A 10 12.33 -20.93 7.60
C TYR A 10 13.48 -20.03 8.02
N LYS A 11 13.35 -19.39 9.18
CA LYS A 11 14.41 -18.61 9.80
C LYS A 11 14.80 -19.23 11.13
N LYS A 12 16.10 -19.48 11.30
CA LYS A 12 16.69 -19.91 12.57
C LYS A 12 17.54 -18.76 13.11
N ASN A 13 17.37 -18.42 14.39
CA ASN A 13 18.27 -17.47 15.05
C ASN A 13 19.58 -18.17 15.42
N LYS A 14 20.72 -17.50 15.20
CA LYS A 14 22.01 -17.99 15.66
C LYS A 14 21.96 -18.11 17.19
N GLY A 15 22.20 -19.30 17.73
CA GLY A 15 22.17 -19.58 19.18
C GLY A 15 20.82 -20.01 19.75
N SER A 16 19.75 -20.16 18.95
CA SER A 16 18.47 -20.69 19.42
C SER A 16 18.00 -21.86 18.53
N GLU A 17 17.38 -22.87 19.15
CA GLU A 17 16.78 -23.99 18.44
C GLU A 17 15.41 -23.65 17.82
N LYS A 18 14.82 -22.50 18.22
CA LYS A 18 13.51 -22.05 17.73
C LYS A 18 13.56 -21.72 16.24
N LYS A 19 12.79 -22.48 15.45
CA LYS A 19 12.55 -22.24 14.01
C LYS A 19 11.30 -21.40 13.83
N TYR A 20 11.44 -20.28 13.14
CA TYR A 20 10.32 -19.43 12.76
C TYR A 20 9.94 -19.68 11.31
N THR A 21 8.65 -19.89 11.06
CA THR A 21 8.10 -20.07 9.72
C THR A 21 7.41 -18.80 9.28
N TYR A 22 7.86 -18.25 8.16
CA TYR A 22 7.31 -17.07 7.53
C TYR A 22 6.83 -17.38 6.13
N TRP A 23 5.86 -16.62 5.64
CA TRP A 23 5.36 -16.75 4.28
C TRP A 23 5.72 -15.52 3.47
N HIS A 24 6.28 -15.74 2.29
CA HIS A 24 6.70 -14.69 1.39
C HIS A 24 5.89 -14.77 0.10
N LEU A 25 5.26 -13.67 -0.28
CA LEU A 25 4.69 -13.48 -1.61
C LEU A 25 5.83 -13.15 -2.58
N VAL A 26 6.02 -14.00 -3.59
CA VAL A 26 7.10 -13.89 -4.56
C VAL A 26 6.58 -13.88 -5.98
N ASP A 27 7.33 -13.21 -6.84
CA ASP A 27 7.04 -13.01 -8.25
C ASP A 27 8.17 -13.65 -9.08
N CYS A 28 7.81 -14.40 -10.13
CA CYS A 28 8.74 -15.06 -11.03
C CYS A 28 8.98 -14.19 -12.27
N LEU A 29 10.18 -13.61 -12.37
CA LEU A 29 10.61 -12.80 -13.51
C LEU A 29 11.50 -13.62 -14.43
N ARG A 30 11.23 -13.61 -15.73
CA ARG A 30 12.10 -14.20 -16.74
C ARG A 30 13.17 -13.18 -17.11
N THR A 31 14.42 -13.45 -16.74
CA THR A 31 15.56 -12.60 -17.08
C THR A 31 16.39 -13.28 -18.18
N GLU A 32 17.28 -12.54 -18.84
CA GLU A 32 18.19 -13.09 -19.86
C GLU A 32 19.03 -14.27 -19.33
N LYS A 33 19.30 -14.29 -18.03
CA LYS A 33 20.04 -15.34 -17.32
C LYS A 33 19.14 -16.43 -16.71
N GLY A 34 17.88 -16.51 -17.15
CA GLY A 34 16.90 -17.47 -16.66
C GLY A 34 15.87 -16.91 -15.66
N PRO A 35 14.97 -17.76 -15.16
CA PRO A 35 13.93 -17.36 -14.21
C PRO A 35 14.53 -16.96 -12.86
N ARG A 36 14.18 -15.77 -12.35
CA ARG A 36 14.55 -15.28 -11.03
C ARG A 36 13.32 -14.95 -10.20
N GLN A 37 13.38 -15.27 -8.91
CA GLN A 37 12.33 -14.93 -7.95
C GLN A 37 12.61 -13.58 -7.31
N ARG A 38 11.62 -12.69 -7.30
CA ARG A 38 11.63 -11.42 -6.58
C ARG A 38 10.67 -11.47 -5.40
N LEU A 39 11.10 -10.99 -4.23
CA LEU A 39 10.22 -10.82 -3.07
C LEU A 39 9.29 -9.63 -3.29
N VAL A 40 7.98 -9.86 -3.30
CA VAL A 40 6.96 -8.81 -3.39
C VAL A 40 6.63 -8.28 -2.00
N LEU A 41 6.23 -9.19 -1.10
CA LEU A 41 5.82 -8.86 0.27
C LEU A 41 6.16 -10.00 1.22
N ASN A 42 6.64 -9.66 2.42
CA ASN A 42 6.71 -10.61 3.53
C ASN A 42 5.35 -10.60 4.25
N LEU A 43 4.65 -11.73 4.23
CA LEU A 43 3.32 -11.90 4.82
C LEU A 43 3.39 -12.21 6.31
N GLY A 44 4.59 -12.46 6.84
CA GLY A 44 4.80 -12.83 8.23
C GLY A 44 4.36 -14.27 8.51
N ARG A 45 3.89 -14.50 9.74
CA ARG A 45 3.25 -15.76 10.13
C ARG A 45 1.76 -15.58 9.87
N VAL A 46 1.22 -16.41 8.98
CA VAL A 46 -0.20 -16.41 8.63
C VAL A 46 -0.79 -17.70 9.16
N ASP A 47 -1.93 -17.58 9.82
CA ASP A 47 -2.70 -18.72 10.29
C ASP A 47 -3.74 -19.07 9.23
N LEU A 48 -3.32 -19.84 8.23
CA LEU A 48 -4.16 -20.31 7.13
C LEU A 48 -3.68 -21.71 6.73
N PRO A 49 -4.58 -22.62 6.32
CA PRO A 49 -4.20 -23.90 5.73
C PRO A 49 -3.27 -23.73 4.53
N ASP A 50 -2.31 -24.63 4.36
CA ASP A 50 -1.36 -24.58 3.23
C ASP A 50 -2.05 -24.69 1.86
N GLU A 51 -3.17 -25.43 1.81
CA GLU A 51 -3.98 -25.67 0.62
C GLU A 51 -4.59 -24.38 0.05
N LEU A 52 -4.87 -23.39 0.90
CA LEU A 52 -5.49 -22.12 0.50
C LEU A 52 -4.46 -21.07 0.03
N ARG A 53 -3.17 -21.40 0.05
CA ARG A 53 -2.11 -20.45 -0.33
C ARG A 53 -2.08 -20.09 -1.82
N PRO A 54 -2.28 -21.04 -2.76
CA PRO A 54 -2.43 -20.70 -4.17
C PRO A 54 -3.63 -19.77 -4.40
N GLU A 55 -4.75 -20.02 -3.69
CA GLU A 55 -5.95 -19.20 -3.79
C GLU A 55 -5.73 -17.79 -3.24
N LEU A 56 -5.04 -17.65 -2.11
CA LEU A 56 -4.64 -16.35 -1.55
C LEU A 56 -3.69 -15.59 -2.48
N ALA A 57 -2.70 -16.27 -3.07
CA ALA A 57 -1.78 -15.64 -4.02
C ALA A 57 -2.52 -15.09 -5.24
N SER A 58 -3.41 -15.90 -5.82
CA SER A 58 -4.24 -15.53 -6.95
C SER A 58 -5.20 -14.39 -6.58
N SER A 59 -5.76 -14.39 -5.36
CA SER A 59 -6.67 -13.32 -4.90
C SER A 59 -5.97 -11.98 -4.80
N ILE A 60 -4.75 -11.98 -4.26
CA ILE A 60 -3.92 -10.78 -4.21
C ILE A 60 -3.61 -10.29 -5.63
N GLU A 61 -3.28 -11.20 -6.55
CA GLU A 61 -3.00 -10.83 -7.95
C GLU A 61 -4.20 -10.19 -8.65
N ASP A 62 -5.38 -10.79 -8.50
CA ASP A 62 -6.62 -10.26 -9.10
C ASP A 62 -6.98 -8.89 -8.55
N LEU A 63 -6.87 -8.69 -7.23
CA LEU A 63 -7.07 -7.38 -6.61
C LEU A 63 -6.08 -6.33 -7.12
N LEU A 64 -4.80 -6.70 -7.28
CA LEU A 64 -3.78 -5.79 -7.81
C LEU A 64 -3.97 -5.49 -9.30
N ALA A 65 -4.59 -6.40 -10.04
CA ALA A 65 -4.93 -6.24 -11.46
C ALA A 65 -6.31 -5.57 -11.67
N GLY A 66 -7.07 -5.30 -10.61
CA GLY A 66 -8.43 -4.77 -10.70
C GLY A 66 -9.45 -5.77 -11.27
N ARG A 67 -9.14 -7.08 -11.28
CA ARG A 67 -10.03 -8.13 -11.77
C ARG A 67 -11.04 -8.50 -10.69
N GLN A 68 -12.32 -8.49 -11.05
CA GLN A 68 -13.38 -8.99 -10.18
C GLN A 68 -13.51 -10.51 -10.31
N ARG A 69 -13.62 -11.19 -9.16
CA ARG A 69 -13.88 -12.62 -9.11
C ARG A 69 -15.38 -12.86 -9.08
N ILE A 70 -15.84 -13.75 -9.94
CA ILE A 70 -17.24 -14.21 -9.97
C ILE A 70 -17.49 -15.19 -8.82
N ILE A 71 -16.50 -16.04 -8.53
CA ILE A 71 -16.57 -17.04 -7.45
C ILE A 71 -15.99 -16.42 -6.18
N LYS A 72 -16.78 -16.44 -5.10
CA LYS A 72 -16.32 -15.99 -3.78
C LYS A 72 -15.34 -17.00 -3.20
N SER A 73 -14.22 -16.47 -2.72
CA SER A 73 -13.21 -17.24 -1.99
C SER A 73 -13.66 -17.47 -0.53
N TYR A 74 -12.88 -18.25 0.22
CA TYR A 74 -13.07 -18.35 1.67
C TYR A 74 -12.95 -16.95 2.33
N PRO A 75 -13.81 -16.61 3.31
CA PRO A 75 -13.81 -15.28 3.94
C PRO A 75 -12.44 -14.85 4.48
N GLU A 76 -11.66 -15.80 5.01
CA GLU A 76 -10.31 -15.53 5.51
C GLU A 76 -9.33 -15.17 4.40
N VAL A 77 -9.41 -15.85 3.25
CA VAL A 77 -8.58 -15.59 2.08
C VAL A 77 -8.92 -14.22 1.49
N GLU A 78 -10.21 -13.89 1.38
CA GLU A 78 -10.68 -12.59 0.92
C GLU A 78 -10.13 -11.48 1.82
N ARG A 79 -10.35 -11.57 3.13
CA ARG A 79 -9.85 -10.60 4.11
C ARG A 79 -8.33 -10.41 4.02
N LEU A 80 -7.56 -11.50 4.02
CA LEU A 80 -6.11 -11.45 3.94
C LEU A 80 -5.65 -10.86 2.60
N SER A 81 -6.30 -11.21 1.50
CA SER A 81 -5.94 -10.71 0.17
C SER A 81 -6.11 -9.20 0.07
N HIS A 82 -7.19 -8.64 0.62
CA HIS A 82 -7.38 -7.18 0.70
C HIS A 82 -6.31 -6.48 1.54
N ILE A 83 -5.97 -7.03 2.72
CA ILE A 83 -4.93 -6.49 3.59
C ILE A 83 -3.58 -6.44 2.85
N TYR A 84 -3.18 -7.56 2.25
CA TYR A 84 -1.89 -7.67 1.58
C TYR A 84 -1.82 -6.88 0.28
N ALA A 85 -2.89 -6.84 -0.51
CA ALA A 85 -2.97 -5.98 -1.69
C ALA A 85 -2.78 -4.50 -1.32
N ASN A 86 -3.45 -4.03 -0.26
CA ASN A 86 -3.28 -2.66 0.24
C ASN A 86 -1.85 -2.38 0.71
N CYS A 87 -1.19 -3.32 1.39
CA CYS A 87 0.21 -3.19 1.77
C CYS A 87 1.13 -3.03 0.54
N ILE A 88 0.89 -3.80 -0.53
CA ILE A 88 1.68 -3.73 -1.76
C ILE A 88 1.47 -2.39 -2.47
N VAL A 89 0.23 -1.92 -2.57
CA VAL A 89 -0.09 -0.61 -3.18
C VAL A 89 0.60 0.53 -2.42
N ARG A 90 0.50 0.54 -1.08
CA ARG A 90 1.17 1.55 -0.24
C ARG A 90 2.69 1.53 -0.40
N LYS A 91 3.30 0.34 -0.47
CA LYS A 91 4.75 0.21 -0.67
C LYS A 91 5.18 0.77 -2.03
N ARG A 92 4.43 0.49 -3.10
CA ARG A 92 4.73 1.03 -4.45
C ARG A 92 4.65 2.56 -4.49
N GLN A 93 3.72 3.18 -3.76
CA GLN A 93 3.60 4.64 -3.72
C GLN A 93 4.82 5.34 -3.10
N VAL A 94 5.50 4.70 -2.14
CA VAL A 94 6.68 5.26 -1.46
C VAL A 94 7.96 5.06 -2.30
N ASP A 95 8.07 3.93 -3.00
CA ASP A 95 9.29 3.49 -3.69
C ASP A 95 9.45 4.03 -5.13
N THR A 96 8.63 4.99 -5.58
CA THR A 96 8.69 5.47 -6.97
C THR A 96 9.64 6.68 -7.09
N PRO A 97 10.90 6.53 -7.56
CA PRO A 97 11.71 7.67 -7.97
C PRO A 97 11.07 8.32 -9.19
N THR A 98 10.91 9.64 -9.13
CA THR A 98 10.23 10.48 -10.12
C THR A 98 10.99 10.52 -11.46
N LYS A 99 10.96 9.44 -12.25
CA LYS A 99 11.21 9.53 -13.69
C LYS A 99 9.91 9.96 -14.35
N LYS A 100 9.86 11.20 -14.82
CA LYS A 100 8.72 11.75 -15.55
C LYS A 100 8.76 11.21 -16.97
N GLU A 101 8.13 10.06 -17.19
CA GLU A 101 7.87 9.53 -18.52
C GLU A 101 6.48 10.00 -18.96
N LEU A 102 6.40 10.74 -20.06
CA LEU A 102 5.13 11.20 -20.62
C LEU A 102 4.56 10.08 -21.50
N VAL A 103 3.37 9.60 -21.14
CA VAL A 103 2.67 8.53 -21.86
C VAL A 103 1.31 9.06 -22.29
N THR A 104 0.95 8.83 -23.56
CA THR A 104 -0.39 9.15 -24.06
C THR A 104 -1.35 8.06 -23.59
N VAL A 105 -2.39 8.45 -22.85
CA VAL A 105 -3.39 7.54 -22.28
C VAL A 105 -4.79 7.99 -22.68
N ASP A 106 -5.68 7.04 -22.94
CA ASP A 106 -7.10 7.33 -23.12
C ASP A 106 -7.73 7.61 -21.76
N ILE A 107 -8.25 8.82 -21.56
CA ILE A 107 -8.83 9.27 -20.29
C ILE A 107 -10.02 8.39 -19.88
N ASN A 108 -10.80 7.90 -20.86
CA ASN A 108 -11.97 7.05 -20.58
C ASN A 108 -11.59 5.65 -20.09
N SER A 109 -10.32 5.25 -20.27
CA SER A 109 -9.80 3.96 -19.82
C SER A 109 -9.25 4.00 -18.38
N ILE A 110 -9.18 5.18 -17.76
CA ILE A 110 -8.55 5.36 -16.44
C ILE A 110 -9.57 5.06 -15.34
N SER A 111 -9.29 4.05 -14.52
CA SER A 111 -10.03 3.78 -13.27
C SER A 111 -9.18 4.11 -12.06
N CYS A 112 -9.71 4.89 -11.12
CA CYS A 112 -9.03 5.21 -9.86
C CYS A 112 -9.66 4.43 -8.70
N ALA A 113 -8.88 3.55 -8.05
CA ALA A 113 -9.37 2.75 -6.93
C ALA A 113 -9.28 3.47 -5.57
N GLN A 114 -8.34 4.41 -5.40
CA GLN A 114 -8.15 5.18 -4.17
C GLN A 114 -8.07 6.67 -4.48
N CYS A 115 -9.23 7.28 -4.72
CA CYS A 115 -9.35 8.73 -4.74
C CYS A 115 -9.30 9.25 -3.30
N ARG A 116 -8.30 10.06 -2.98
CA ARG A 116 -8.36 10.94 -1.81
C ARG A 116 -9.05 12.22 -2.26
N THR A 117 -10.19 12.52 -1.67
CA THR A 117 -10.84 13.81 -1.86
C THR A 117 -10.11 14.82 -0.99
N ILE A 118 -9.69 15.95 -1.56
CA ILE A 118 -9.11 17.08 -0.83
C ILE A 118 -9.98 18.29 -1.16
N GLY A 119 -11.19 18.30 -0.62
CA GLY A 119 -12.22 19.27 -0.96
C GLY A 119 -12.40 20.25 0.18
N ALA A 120 -13.07 19.79 1.22
CA ALA A 120 -13.34 20.57 2.41
C ALA A 120 -12.04 20.97 3.14
N GLU A 121 -11.02 20.11 3.11
CA GLU A 121 -9.70 20.39 3.68
C GLU A 121 -9.00 21.53 2.93
N TYR A 122 -9.10 21.54 1.60
CA TYR A 122 -8.51 22.59 0.77
C TYR A 122 -9.22 23.93 1.00
N VAL A 123 -10.55 23.92 1.10
CA VAL A 123 -11.34 25.11 1.44
C VAL A 123 -10.94 25.63 2.82
N GLY A 124 -10.89 24.76 3.83
CA GLY A 124 -10.46 25.10 5.19
C GLY A 124 -9.05 25.70 5.22
N TYR A 125 -8.09 25.09 4.52
CA TYR A 125 -6.73 25.61 4.40
C TYR A 125 -6.68 26.97 3.71
N THR A 126 -7.46 27.16 2.65
CA THR A 126 -7.53 28.43 1.93
C THR A 126 -8.01 29.57 2.84
N TYR A 127 -9.05 29.32 3.66
CA TYR A 127 -9.52 30.31 4.63
C TYR A 127 -8.54 30.52 5.78
N TRP A 128 -7.89 29.46 6.26
CA TRP A 128 -6.84 29.56 7.27
C TRP A 128 -5.71 30.51 6.83
N SER A 129 -5.25 30.38 5.59
CA SER A 129 -4.26 31.29 5.00
C SER A 129 -4.80 32.71 4.81
N LYS A 130 -6.05 32.87 4.32
CA LYS A 130 -6.68 34.19 4.13
C LYS A 130 -6.86 34.96 5.43
N LEU A 131 -7.16 34.27 6.53
CA LEU A 131 -7.31 34.87 7.86
C LEU A 131 -5.97 35.20 8.52
N GLY A 132 -4.84 34.80 7.92
CA GLY A 132 -3.51 35.13 8.44
C GLY A 132 -3.13 34.36 9.70
N PHE A 133 -3.73 33.18 9.96
CA PHE A 133 -3.40 32.39 11.15
C PHE A 133 -1.95 31.92 11.17
N THR A 134 -1.37 31.57 10.01
CA THR A 134 0.03 31.16 9.92
C THR A 134 1.00 32.28 10.36
N PRO A 135 0.91 33.52 9.82
CA PRO A 135 1.65 34.66 10.35
C PRO A 135 1.41 34.91 11.85
N LEU A 136 0.15 34.90 12.30
CA LEU A 136 -0.21 35.18 13.69
C LEU A 136 0.43 34.20 14.68
N LEU A 137 0.40 32.89 14.36
CA LEU A 137 1.03 31.88 15.21
C LEU A 137 2.56 32.00 15.20
N LYS A 138 3.15 32.40 14.07
CA LYS A 138 4.59 32.66 13.99
C LYS A 138 4.99 33.84 14.87
N ASP A 139 4.19 34.90 14.88
CA ASP A 139 4.41 36.08 15.73
C ASP A 139 4.26 35.76 17.22
N LEU A 140 3.41 34.79 17.57
CA LEU A 140 3.27 34.25 18.92
C LEU A 140 4.41 33.31 19.34
N GLY A 141 5.39 33.06 18.47
CA GLY A 141 6.59 32.27 18.78
C GLY A 141 6.46 30.77 18.51
N PHE A 142 5.41 30.31 17.82
CA PHE A 142 5.29 28.90 17.45
C PHE A 142 6.29 28.53 16.35
N SER A 143 6.85 27.33 16.45
CA SER A 143 7.69 26.74 15.41
C SER A 143 6.86 26.28 14.21
N GLN A 144 7.48 26.15 13.04
CA GLN A 144 6.78 25.70 11.83
C GLN A 144 6.07 24.35 12.03
N LYS A 145 6.69 23.42 12.77
CA LYS A 145 6.09 22.12 13.07
C LYS A 145 4.82 22.24 13.90
N GLU A 146 4.80 23.13 14.88
CA GLU A 146 3.62 23.34 15.73
C GLU A 146 2.50 24.04 14.96
N ILE A 147 2.83 24.97 14.07
CA ILE A 147 1.88 25.61 13.16
C ILE A 147 1.25 24.57 12.22
N ASP A 148 2.06 23.68 11.65
CA ASP A 148 1.57 22.62 10.76
C ASP A 148 0.64 21.65 11.50
N ILE A 149 0.99 21.28 12.74
CA ILE A 149 0.14 20.44 13.61
C ILE A 149 -1.17 21.16 13.94
N ALA A 150 -1.12 22.44 14.34
CA ALA A 150 -2.31 23.22 14.66
C ALA A 150 -3.23 23.38 13.45
N THR A 151 -2.65 23.64 12.27
CA THR A 151 -3.38 23.73 11.00
C THR A 151 -4.05 22.40 10.67
N LEU A 152 -3.31 21.29 10.77
CA LEU A 152 -3.83 19.94 10.51
C LEU A 152 -4.97 19.59 11.47
N LEU A 153 -4.81 19.84 12.77
CA LEU A 153 -5.83 19.52 13.78
C LEU A 153 -7.08 20.38 13.62
N THR A 154 -6.93 21.65 13.26
CA THR A 154 -8.09 22.55 13.10
C THR A 154 -8.88 22.18 11.85
N ILE A 155 -8.20 22.02 10.71
CA ILE A 155 -8.86 21.66 9.45
C ILE A 155 -9.44 20.24 9.53
N GLY A 156 -8.69 19.29 10.11
CA GLY A 156 -9.17 17.92 10.29
C GLY A 156 -10.31 17.76 11.30
N ARG A 157 -10.64 18.80 12.08
CA ARG A 157 -11.87 18.87 12.90
C ARG A 157 -13.02 19.61 12.23
N LEU A 158 -12.72 20.41 11.21
CA LEU A 158 -13.71 21.16 10.43
C LEU A 158 -14.42 20.27 9.41
N VAL A 159 -13.74 19.22 8.95
CA VAL A 159 -14.20 18.21 8.00
C VAL A 159 -14.56 16.92 8.73
#